data_AF-A0A2H9THD3-F1
#
_entry.id   AF-A0A2H9THD3-F1
#
_cell.length_a   1.000
_cell.length_b   1.000
_cell.length_c   1.000
_cell.angle_alpha   90.00
_cell.angle_beta   90.00
_cell.angle_gamma   90.00
#
_symmetry.space_group_name_H-M   'P 1'
#
loop_
_entity.id
_entity.type
_entity.pdbx_description
1 polymer ?
#
loop_
_entity_poly.entity_id
_entity_poly.type
_entity_poly.pdbx_seq_one_letter_code
_entity_poly.pdbx_strand_id
1 'polypeptide(L)'
;MKHHQPRAAAIIMHTFDITEPNLEVVANVLSSSSEFEHYYCGEYETQERIDALLQYSHLVHLHERVYSLRKLSVEKKLADRIVRENRHYQIDVHKPLRDLSYLELYEDEEIQSLLLATMRDQIMEMQDLSNMAKLLRQYLVKADPVAAFNEFLPILTPEILEVFMDLPQPHYETLKALITDYMSEFENGPEYIIRNLLVLQACREICLYVDHLELAIAALESLEESLLLHSNDEETNYLKFLEELVGITGRTDIIYWSCLASLTLYVDALYESRNTHMALRKILSEGLEYLPPLYVQRVIARYVLIPGMHSNSWIQSLNPVYLPVNLRSLEERRTLWIGGQVMRMFSAPRGIIEAEEEWELYVVDDLVQGCLPTNLAFTTGQGNFINLGDWIINRAENIIIDGSYMLESFSKTTMIIIVVSWAYLIWSGQKLDFGRLFDNVSSWDDFKEKMSNWPEGSILSAFPVMERLRSIQLQQTFTLQEVRAMVDLGYNNEFEAYSGSGCSNEYEAYPDTDDNSEYQACSDGGCNNEFEADLDAGCNNEYKAYSDSGSDMDTSS
;
A
#
# COMPACT_ATOMS: atom_id res chain seq x y z
N MET A 1 -13.51 -35.93 13.25
CA MET A 1 -13.79 -35.14 12.03
C MET A 1 -15.25 -34.69 12.07
N LYS A 2 -15.52 -33.43 12.39
CA LYS A 2 -16.86 -32.86 12.21
C LYS A 2 -16.99 -32.55 10.72
N HIS A 3 -17.94 -33.17 10.03
CA HIS A 3 -18.26 -32.82 8.65
C HIS A 3 -18.77 -31.37 8.63
N HIS A 4 -17.92 -30.42 8.24
CA HIS A 4 -18.40 -29.09 7.88
C HIS A 4 -19.24 -29.25 6.61
N GLN A 5 -20.55 -29.04 6.70
CA GLN A 5 -21.37 -28.86 5.52
C GLN A 5 -20.75 -27.70 4.71
N PRO A 6 -20.46 -27.89 3.41
CA PRO A 6 -19.95 -26.81 2.59
C PRO A 6 -20.97 -25.67 2.62
N ARG A 7 -20.51 -24.47 3.00
CA ARG A 7 -21.39 -23.29 3.11
C ARG A 7 -21.97 -22.98 1.74
N ALA A 8 -23.17 -22.41 1.69
CA ALA A 8 -23.83 -22.04 0.42
C ALA A 8 -22.91 -21.21 -0.49
N ALA A 9 -22.12 -20.29 0.06
CA ALA A 9 -21.12 -19.51 -0.70
C ALA A 9 -20.03 -20.41 -1.32
N ALA A 10 -19.51 -21.39 -0.58
CA ALA A 10 -18.55 -22.35 -1.11
C ALA A 10 -19.20 -23.22 -2.20
N ILE A 11 -20.44 -23.69 -1.99
CA ILE A 11 -21.17 -24.45 -3.01
C ILE A 11 -21.30 -23.60 -4.28
N ILE A 12 -21.79 -22.36 -4.18
CA ILE A 12 -21.95 -21.46 -5.32
C ILE A 12 -20.61 -21.25 -6.06
N MET A 13 -19.53 -21.02 -5.33
CA MET A 13 -18.19 -20.82 -5.90
C MET A 13 -17.60 -22.07 -6.57
N HIS A 14 -18.18 -23.25 -6.35
CA HIS A 14 -17.69 -24.53 -6.89
C HIS A 14 -18.70 -25.25 -7.80
N THR A 15 -19.91 -24.72 -8.00
CA THR A 15 -20.95 -25.34 -8.85
C THR A 15 -21.36 -24.51 -10.07
N PHE A 16 -20.77 -23.33 -10.29
CA PHE A 16 -21.03 -22.55 -11.50
C PHE A 16 -20.38 -23.18 -12.74
N ASP A 17 -21.01 -23.03 -13.89
CA ASP A 17 -20.46 -23.46 -15.18
C ASP A 17 -19.25 -22.60 -15.55
N ILE A 18 -18.10 -23.22 -15.80
CA ILE A 18 -16.87 -22.51 -16.15
C ILE A 18 -16.94 -22.06 -17.60
N THR A 19 -17.36 -20.81 -17.78
CA THR A 19 -17.40 -20.08 -19.04
C THR A 19 -16.80 -18.70 -18.80
N GLU A 20 -16.25 -18.06 -19.83
CA GLU A 20 -15.67 -16.71 -19.71
C GLU A 20 -16.62 -15.69 -19.04
N PRO A 21 -17.91 -15.56 -19.42
CA PRO A 21 -18.82 -14.63 -18.75
C PRO A 21 -19.05 -14.94 -17.26
N ASN A 22 -19.09 -16.21 -16.89
CA ASN A 22 -19.26 -16.59 -15.49
C ASN A 22 -17.97 -16.37 -14.68
N LEU A 23 -16.80 -16.60 -15.29
CA LEU A 23 -15.51 -16.29 -14.67
C LEU A 23 -15.35 -14.79 -14.43
N GLU A 24 -15.86 -13.94 -15.33
CA GLU A 24 -15.90 -12.49 -15.13
C GLU A 24 -16.79 -12.09 -13.96
N VAL A 25 -17.97 -12.72 -13.82
CA VAL A 25 -18.83 -12.51 -12.65
C VAL A 25 -18.11 -12.94 -11.38
N VAL A 26 -17.44 -14.10 -11.39
CA VAL A 26 -16.65 -14.59 -10.25
C VAL A 26 -15.50 -13.63 -9.93
N ALA A 27 -14.76 -13.16 -10.93
CA ALA A 27 -13.68 -12.19 -10.75
C ALA A 27 -14.18 -10.88 -10.11
N ASN A 28 -15.34 -10.39 -10.53
CA ASN A 28 -15.98 -9.21 -9.94
C ASN A 28 -16.41 -9.46 -8.48
N VAL A 29 -16.99 -10.63 -8.19
CA VAL A 29 -17.36 -11.01 -6.82
C VAL A 29 -16.11 -11.14 -5.93
N LEU A 30 -15.05 -11.78 -6.42
CA LEU A 30 -13.76 -11.89 -5.73
C LEU A 30 -13.09 -10.52 -5.53
N SER A 31 -13.32 -9.57 -6.44
CA SER A 31 -12.83 -8.20 -6.30
C SER A 31 -13.60 -7.41 -5.24
N SER A 32 -14.88 -7.71 -5.04
CA SER A 32 -15.75 -7.01 -4.09
C SER A 32 -15.48 -7.35 -2.62
N SER A 33 -14.96 -8.55 -2.34
CA SER A 33 -14.54 -8.94 -0.98
C SER A 33 -13.49 -10.04 -1.01
N SER A 34 -12.44 -9.86 -0.22
CA SER A 34 -11.37 -10.85 0.03
C SER A 34 -11.84 -12.16 0.68
N GLU A 35 -13.11 -12.25 1.06
CA GLU A 35 -13.64 -13.42 1.76
C GLU A 35 -14.27 -14.41 0.81
N PHE A 36 -14.77 -13.94 -0.33
CA PHE A 36 -15.11 -14.84 -1.42
C PHE A 36 -13.87 -15.62 -1.88
N GLU A 37 -12.70 -15.00 -1.82
CA GLU A 37 -11.43 -15.67 -2.07
C GLU A 37 -11.19 -16.84 -1.10
N HIS A 38 -11.57 -16.71 0.18
CA HIS A 38 -11.47 -17.84 1.14
C HIS A 38 -12.37 -19.03 0.76
N TYR A 39 -13.56 -18.77 0.22
CA TYR A 39 -14.49 -19.82 -0.21
C TYR A 39 -14.10 -20.44 -1.56
N TYR A 40 -13.57 -19.62 -2.46
CA TYR A 40 -13.15 -20.02 -3.79
C TYR A 40 -11.80 -20.77 -3.78
N CYS A 41 -10.84 -20.33 -2.97
CA CYS A 41 -9.51 -20.93 -2.82
C CYS A 41 -9.50 -22.08 -1.79
N GLY A 42 -10.42 -23.03 -1.91
CA GLY A 42 -10.38 -24.30 -1.17
C GLY A 42 -10.00 -25.47 -2.08
N GLU A 43 -9.52 -26.58 -1.50
CA GLU A 43 -9.18 -27.84 -2.18
C GLU A 43 -10.43 -28.62 -2.63
N TYR A 44 -11.22 -28.05 -3.53
CA TYR A 44 -12.51 -28.60 -3.96
C TYR A 44 -12.62 -28.77 -5.48
N GLU A 45 -11.60 -28.39 -6.26
CA GLU A 45 -11.70 -28.48 -7.71
C GLU A 45 -11.64 -29.94 -8.20
N THR A 46 -12.68 -30.33 -8.94
CA THR A 46 -12.69 -31.61 -9.64
C THR A 46 -11.76 -31.56 -10.84
N GLN A 47 -11.31 -32.72 -11.34
CA GLN A 47 -10.47 -32.76 -12.54
C GLN A 47 -11.15 -32.07 -13.74
N GLU A 48 -12.46 -32.29 -13.91
CA GLU A 48 -13.26 -31.67 -14.97
C GLU A 48 -13.28 -30.14 -14.85
N ARG A 49 -13.36 -29.61 -13.62
CA ARG A 49 -13.31 -28.17 -13.38
C ARG A 49 -11.91 -27.60 -13.61
N ILE A 50 -10.86 -28.29 -13.21
CA ILE A 50 -9.47 -27.90 -13.52
C ILE A 50 -9.27 -27.85 -15.04
N ASP A 51 -9.72 -28.87 -15.78
CA ASP A 51 -9.64 -28.90 -17.24
C ASP A 51 -10.38 -27.72 -17.87
N ALA A 52 -11.56 -27.36 -17.35
CA ALA A 52 -12.33 -26.22 -17.83
C ALA A 52 -11.71 -24.87 -17.47
N LEU A 53 -11.19 -24.70 -16.25
CA LEU A 53 -10.45 -23.49 -15.84
C LEU A 53 -9.23 -23.28 -16.75
N LEU A 54 -8.45 -24.33 -17.01
CA LEU A 54 -7.24 -24.21 -17.83
C LEU A 54 -7.50 -23.68 -19.25
N GLN A 55 -8.70 -23.89 -19.82
CA GLN A 55 -9.08 -23.32 -21.12
C GLN A 55 -9.00 -21.78 -21.12
N TYR A 56 -9.28 -21.15 -19.98
CA TYR A 56 -9.31 -19.70 -19.80
C TYR A 56 -8.07 -19.15 -19.07
N SER A 57 -7.07 -19.99 -18.78
CA SER A 57 -5.83 -19.58 -18.09
C SER A 57 -4.97 -18.60 -18.90
N HIS A 58 -5.27 -18.36 -20.17
CA HIS A 58 -4.57 -17.36 -21.00
C HIS A 58 -5.13 -15.94 -20.83
N LEU A 59 -6.28 -15.79 -20.15
CA LEU A 59 -6.94 -14.51 -19.93
C LEU A 59 -6.29 -13.78 -18.74
N VAL A 60 -5.39 -12.86 -19.04
CA VAL A 60 -4.60 -12.10 -18.04
C VAL A 60 -5.45 -11.42 -16.97
N HIS A 61 -6.56 -10.79 -17.34
CA HIS A 61 -7.43 -10.08 -16.39
C HIS A 61 -8.06 -11.01 -15.33
N LEU A 62 -8.09 -12.33 -15.57
CA LEU A 62 -8.55 -13.32 -14.60
C LEU A 62 -7.46 -13.78 -13.63
N HIS A 63 -6.18 -13.52 -13.91
CA HIS A 63 -5.07 -14.05 -13.11
C HIS A 63 -5.06 -13.52 -11.68
N GLU A 64 -5.33 -12.22 -11.49
CA GLU A 64 -5.40 -11.61 -10.15
C GLU A 64 -6.46 -12.29 -9.26
N ARG A 65 -7.59 -12.70 -9.85
CA ARG A 65 -8.80 -13.06 -9.10
C ARG A 65 -9.06 -14.57 -9.12
N VAL A 66 -9.23 -15.11 -10.31
CA VAL A 66 -9.65 -16.50 -10.53
C VAL A 66 -8.47 -17.45 -10.44
N TYR A 67 -7.27 -17.02 -10.85
CA TYR A 67 -6.03 -17.80 -10.77
C TYR A 67 -5.05 -17.18 -9.77
N SER A 68 -5.56 -16.58 -8.70
CA SER A 68 -4.71 -15.87 -7.73
C SER A 68 -3.63 -16.77 -7.16
N LEU A 69 -2.52 -16.20 -6.68
CA LEU A 69 -1.48 -16.94 -5.95
C LEU A 69 -2.04 -17.77 -4.80
N ARG A 70 -3.13 -17.33 -4.18
CA ARG A 70 -3.80 -18.10 -3.13
C ARG A 70 -4.57 -19.29 -3.70
N LYS A 71 -5.24 -19.14 -4.86
CA LYS A 71 -5.90 -20.26 -5.52
C LYS A 71 -4.90 -21.33 -5.92
N LEU A 72 -3.78 -20.92 -6.51
CA LEU A 72 -2.74 -21.83 -6.97
C LEU A 72 -1.98 -22.51 -5.82
N SER A 73 -1.85 -21.86 -4.65
CA SER A 73 -1.19 -22.47 -3.49
C SER A 73 -2.01 -23.58 -2.86
N VAL A 74 -3.34 -23.46 -2.93
CA VAL A 74 -4.28 -24.46 -2.41
C VAL A 74 -4.55 -25.53 -3.47
N GLU A 75 -4.79 -25.17 -4.72
CA GLU A 75 -5.07 -26.10 -5.82
C GLU A 75 -3.80 -26.53 -6.56
N LYS A 76 -2.96 -27.32 -5.89
CA LYS A 76 -1.65 -27.78 -6.41
C LYS A 76 -1.72 -28.38 -7.82
N LYS A 77 -2.80 -29.10 -8.16
CA LYS A 77 -2.99 -29.70 -9.50
C LYS A 77 -3.22 -28.66 -10.59
N LEU A 78 -3.92 -27.58 -10.28
CA LEU A 78 -4.13 -26.49 -11.23
C LEU A 78 -2.82 -25.74 -11.46
N ALA A 79 -2.08 -25.43 -10.38
CA ALA A 79 -0.78 -24.79 -10.46
C ALA A 79 0.22 -25.61 -11.29
N ASP A 80 0.36 -26.91 -10.99
CA ASP A 80 1.22 -27.85 -11.72
C ASP A 80 0.94 -27.86 -13.23
N ARG A 81 -0.34 -27.81 -13.62
CA ARG A 81 -0.73 -27.80 -15.03
C ARG A 81 -0.48 -26.48 -15.73
N ILE A 82 -0.70 -25.35 -15.05
CA ILE A 82 -0.35 -24.03 -15.60
C ILE A 82 1.15 -23.99 -15.91
N VAL A 83 1.97 -24.47 -14.97
CA VAL A 83 3.43 -24.52 -15.10
C VAL A 83 3.87 -25.44 -16.23
N ARG A 84 3.44 -26.71 -16.21
CA ARG A 84 3.89 -27.72 -17.19
C ARG A 84 3.38 -27.50 -18.59
N GLU A 85 2.21 -26.91 -18.76
CA GLU A 85 1.67 -26.55 -20.08
C GLU A 85 2.23 -25.21 -20.60
N ASN A 86 3.14 -24.57 -19.87
CA ASN A 86 3.76 -23.28 -20.19
C ASN A 86 2.71 -22.23 -20.63
N ARG A 87 1.61 -22.16 -19.87
CA ARG A 87 0.58 -21.16 -20.12
C ARG A 87 1.11 -19.81 -19.68
N HIS A 88 0.95 -18.78 -20.51
CA HIS A 88 1.30 -17.41 -20.15
C HIS A 88 0.50 -17.01 -18.90
N TYR A 89 1.16 -16.99 -17.75
CA TYR A 89 0.59 -16.66 -16.47
C TYR A 89 1.27 -15.38 -15.98
N GLN A 90 0.46 -14.39 -15.62
CA GLN A 90 0.92 -13.15 -15.00
C GLN A 90 0.46 -13.19 -13.55
N ILE A 91 1.42 -13.13 -12.63
CA ILE A 91 1.08 -12.98 -11.22
C ILE A 91 0.58 -11.54 -11.05
N ASP A 92 -0.55 -11.36 -10.36
CA ASP A 92 -0.79 -10.05 -9.78
C ASP A 92 0.16 -9.85 -8.60
N VAL A 93 1.33 -9.30 -8.91
CA VAL A 93 2.34 -8.91 -7.94
C VAL A 93 2.10 -7.50 -7.39
N HIS A 94 1.05 -6.81 -7.85
CA HIS A 94 0.76 -5.46 -7.42
C HIS A 94 0.25 -5.40 -5.97
N LYS A 95 -0.14 -6.51 -5.36
CA LYS A 95 -0.65 -6.52 -3.97
C LYS A 95 0.09 -7.56 -3.11
N PRO A 96 0.63 -7.16 -1.94
CA PRO A 96 1.15 -8.12 -0.99
C PRO A 96 0.08 -9.14 -0.61
N LEU A 97 0.47 -10.41 -0.50
CA LEU A 97 -0.41 -11.42 0.05
C LEU A 97 -0.62 -11.06 1.52
N ARG A 98 -1.89 -10.99 1.89
CA ARG A 98 -2.27 -10.61 3.27
C ARG A 98 -1.80 -11.62 4.30
N ASP A 99 -1.68 -12.87 3.88
CA ASP A 99 -1.15 -13.97 4.69
C ASP A 99 -0.05 -14.67 3.90
N LEU A 100 1.19 -14.37 4.26
CA LEU A 100 2.39 -14.95 3.65
C LEU A 100 2.50 -16.47 3.90
N SER A 101 1.76 -17.04 4.84
CA SER A 101 1.75 -18.49 5.06
C SER A 101 1.22 -19.27 3.86
N TYR A 102 0.43 -18.64 2.97
CA TYR A 102 0.02 -19.28 1.72
C TYR A 102 1.19 -19.59 0.80
N LEU A 103 2.28 -18.83 0.87
CA LEU A 103 3.48 -19.11 0.10
C LEU A 103 4.17 -20.39 0.60
N GLU A 104 4.06 -20.70 1.90
CA GLU A 104 4.61 -21.91 2.52
C GLU A 104 3.91 -23.20 2.04
N LEU A 105 2.75 -23.09 1.38
CA LEU A 105 2.03 -24.24 0.81
C LEU A 105 2.62 -24.71 -0.51
N TYR A 106 3.42 -23.89 -1.19
CA TYR A 106 4.14 -24.26 -2.40
C TYR A 106 5.35 -25.11 -2.03
N GLU A 107 5.20 -26.43 -2.09
CA GLU A 107 6.30 -27.36 -1.79
C GLU A 107 7.11 -27.76 -3.04
N ASP A 108 6.55 -27.54 -4.23
CA ASP A 108 7.12 -27.94 -5.51
C ASP A 108 8.11 -26.90 -6.04
N GLU A 109 9.33 -27.33 -6.34
CA GLU A 109 10.44 -26.47 -6.79
C GLU A 109 10.19 -25.87 -8.19
N GLU A 110 9.55 -26.60 -9.11
CA GLU A 110 9.23 -26.09 -10.45
C GLU A 110 8.20 -24.96 -10.37
N ILE A 111 7.20 -25.12 -9.49
CA ILE A 111 6.19 -24.09 -9.25
C ILE A 111 6.82 -22.86 -8.60
N GLN A 112 7.63 -23.04 -7.54
CA GLN A 112 8.34 -21.93 -6.90
C GLN A 112 9.23 -21.18 -7.89
N SER A 113 10.00 -21.89 -8.71
CA SER A 113 10.86 -21.32 -9.74
C SER A 113 10.08 -20.51 -10.77
N LEU A 114 8.96 -21.04 -11.30
CA LEU A 114 8.10 -20.28 -12.22
C LEU A 114 7.55 -19.00 -11.58
N LEU A 115 7.07 -19.11 -10.35
CA LEU A 115 6.49 -17.96 -9.65
C LEU A 115 7.54 -16.88 -9.40
N LEU A 116 8.73 -17.27 -8.99
CA LEU A 116 9.87 -16.38 -8.78
C LEU A 116 10.36 -15.73 -10.09
N ALA A 117 10.43 -16.49 -11.18
CA ALA A 117 10.76 -15.94 -12.50
C ALA A 117 9.72 -14.92 -12.95
N THR A 118 8.43 -15.20 -12.72
CA THR A 118 7.34 -14.27 -13.03
C THR A 118 7.42 -13.00 -12.17
N MET A 119 7.67 -13.14 -10.86
CA MET A 119 7.86 -11.99 -9.95
C MET A 119 9.07 -11.14 -10.34
N ARG A 120 10.18 -11.77 -10.73
CA ARG A 120 11.37 -11.08 -11.28
C ARG A 120 10.99 -10.24 -12.49
N ASP A 121 10.31 -10.85 -13.45
CA ASP A 121 9.96 -10.20 -14.72
C ASP A 121 8.96 -9.04 -14.51
N GLN A 122 8.22 -9.05 -13.40
CA GLN A 122 7.23 -8.03 -13.02
C GLN A 122 7.71 -7.13 -11.87
N ILE A 123 8.99 -7.18 -11.47
CA ILE A 123 9.48 -6.47 -10.27
C ILE A 123 9.16 -4.97 -10.27
N MET A 124 9.18 -4.37 -11.47
CA MET A 124 8.89 -2.95 -11.70
C MET A 124 7.45 -2.55 -11.39
N GLU A 125 6.55 -3.51 -11.28
CA GLU A 125 5.13 -3.29 -11.03
C GLU A 125 4.72 -3.68 -9.60
N MET A 126 5.66 -4.18 -8.79
CA MET A 126 5.42 -4.68 -7.44
C MET A 126 5.27 -3.53 -6.43
N GLN A 127 4.14 -3.50 -5.72
CA GLN A 127 3.95 -2.56 -4.61
C GLN A 127 4.61 -3.03 -3.31
N ASP A 128 5.05 -4.29 -3.25
CA ASP A 128 5.73 -4.88 -2.09
C ASP A 128 6.58 -6.07 -2.54
N LEU A 129 7.83 -6.14 -2.08
CA LEU A 129 8.76 -7.24 -2.35
C LEU A 129 8.67 -8.38 -1.31
N SER A 130 7.87 -8.23 -0.25
CA SER A 130 7.74 -9.21 0.84
C SER A 130 7.30 -10.60 0.37
N ASN A 131 6.37 -10.67 -0.60
CA ASN A 131 5.94 -11.93 -1.20
C ASN A 131 7.12 -12.65 -1.87
N MET A 132 7.87 -11.92 -2.68
CA MET A 132 9.02 -12.43 -3.42
C MET A 132 10.13 -12.85 -2.47
N ALA A 133 10.47 -12.02 -1.48
CA ALA A 133 11.47 -12.32 -0.48
C ALA A 133 11.12 -13.60 0.32
N LYS A 134 9.87 -13.72 0.76
CA LYS A 134 9.38 -14.92 1.48
C LYS A 134 9.45 -16.17 0.62
N LEU A 135 9.04 -16.09 -0.64
CA LEU A 135 9.07 -17.22 -1.58
C LEU A 135 10.51 -17.61 -1.93
N LEU A 136 11.38 -16.61 -2.14
CA LEU A 136 12.80 -16.81 -2.45
C LEU A 136 13.52 -17.50 -1.29
N ARG A 137 13.29 -17.08 -0.03
CA ARG A 137 13.83 -17.76 1.16
C ARG A 137 13.48 -19.24 1.17
N GLN A 138 12.24 -19.60 0.82
CA GLN A 138 11.79 -21.00 0.80
C GLN A 138 12.42 -21.79 -0.35
N TYR A 139 12.50 -21.18 -1.53
CA TYR A 139 13.13 -21.76 -2.71
C TYR A 139 14.60 -22.09 -2.45
N LEU A 140 15.34 -21.16 -1.82
CA LEU A 140 16.76 -21.32 -1.50
C LEU A 140 17.06 -22.41 -0.46
N VAL A 141 16.05 -22.95 0.26
CA VAL A 141 16.23 -24.12 1.12
C VAL A 141 16.51 -25.38 0.30
N LYS A 142 16.03 -25.45 -0.94
CA LYS A 142 16.11 -26.64 -1.81
C LYS A 142 16.96 -26.42 -3.06
N ALA A 143 16.89 -25.23 -3.64
CA ALA A 143 17.58 -24.87 -4.87
C ALA A 143 19.09 -24.69 -4.66
N ASP A 144 19.85 -24.71 -5.76
CA ASP A 144 21.24 -24.29 -5.75
C ASP A 144 21.33 -22.76 -5.52
N PRO A 145 21.86 -22.31 -4.36
CA PRO A 145 21.91 -20.89 -4.04
C PRO A 145 22.80 -20.09 -5.00
N VAL A 146 23.81 -20.71 -5.61
CA VAL A 146 24.69 -20.02 -6.57
C VAL A 146 23.96 -19.78 -7.88
N ALA A 147 23.25 -20.78 -8.38
CA ALA A 147 22.42 -20.64 -9.58
C ALA A 147 21.34 -19.58 -9.38
N ALA A 148 20.65 -19.62 -8.23
CA ALA A 148 19.62 -18.66 -7.87
C ALA A 148 20.19 -17.23 -7.74
N PHE A 149 21.33 -17.04 -7.07
CA PHE A 149 21.94 -15.71 -6.96
C PHE A 149 22.27 -15.12 -8.33
N ASN A 150 22.85 -15.91 -9.23
CA ASN A 150 23.15 -15.47 -10.60
C ASN A 150 21.89 -15.12 -11.41
N GLU A 151 20.78 -15.84 -11.16
CA GLU A 151 19.49 -15.54 -11.79
C GLU A 151 18.89 -14.20 -11.33
N PHE A 152 19.07 -13.86 -10.04
CA PHE A 152 18.56 -12.61 -9.45
C PHE A 152 19.52 -11.43 -9.56
N LEU A 153 20.78 -11.67 -9.94
CA LEU A 153 21.83 -10.66 -10.07
C LEU A 153 21.39 -9.39 -10.83
N PRO A 154 20.66 -9.47 -11.97
CA PRO A 154 20.28 -8.28 -12.74
C PRO A 154 19.24 -7.38 -12.06
N ILE A 155 18.54 -7.90 -11.04
CA ILE A 155 17.44 -7.20 -10.37
C ILE A 155 17.65 -7.05 -8.86
N LEU A 156 18.90 -7.14 -8.37
CA LEU A 156 19.17 -7.04 -6.95
C LEU A 156 18.71 -5.69 -6.38
N THR A 157 17.81 -5.76 -5.41
CA THR A 157 17.50 -4.67 -4.48
C THR A 157 18.07 -5.03 -3.10
N PRO A 158 18.18 -4.07 -2.16
CA PRO A 158 18.53 -4.36 -0.78
C PRO A 158 17.71 -5.51 -0.16
N GLU A 159 16.39 -5.56 -0.38
CA GLU A 159 15.51 -6.60 0.17
C GLU A 159 15.75 -7.98 -0.46
N ILE A 160 16.06 -8.03 -1.77
CA ILE A 160 16.38 -9.31 -2.42
C ILE A 160 17.75 -9.81 -1.96
N LEU A 161 18.72 -8.90 -1.85
CA LEU A 161 20.07 -9.25 -1.43
C LEU A 161 20.11 -9.68 0.05
N GLU A 162 19.28 -9.07 0.90
CA GLU A 162 19.08 -9.47 2.30
C GLU A 162 18.70 -10.95 2.42
N VAL A 163 17.82 -11.44 1.54
CA VAL A 163 17.43 -12.86 1.50
C VAL A 163 18.63 -13.79 1.27
N PHE A 164 19.61 -13.40 0.45
CA PHE A 164 20.81 -14.20 0.22
C PHE A 164 21.82 -14.12 1.37
N MET A 165 21.77 -13.04 2.17
CA MET A 165 22.66 -12.82 3.32
C MET A 165 22.16 -13.49 4.61
N ASP A 166 20.84 -13.59 4.80
CA ASP A 166 20.19 -14.13 6.01
C ASP A 166 19.91 -15.65 5.93
N LEU A 167 20.62 -16.39 5.07
CA LEU A 167 20.40 -17.83 4.95
C LEU A 167 21.14 -18.64 6.03
N PRO A 168 20.48 -19.66 6.62
CA PRO A 168 21.14 -20.54 7.57
C PRO A 168 22.19 -21.43 6.89
N GLN A 169 23.08 -21.98 7.70
CA GLN A 169 24.03 -23.02 7.27
C GLN A 169 23.30 -24.21 6.61
N PRO A 170 23.88 -24.84 5.57
CA PRO A 170 25.30 -24.78 5.15
C PRO A 170 25.62 -23.74 4.06
N HIS A 171 24.62 -23.01 3.54
CA HIS A 171 24.81 -22.18 2.34
C HIS A 171 25.49 -20.83 2.63
N TYR A 172 25.46 -20.38 3.89
CA TYR A 172 25.99 -19.09 4.33
C TYR A 172 27.42 -18.81 3.84
N GLU A 173 28.38 -19.73 4.05
CA GLU A 173 29.78 -19.49 3.65
C GLU A 173 29.95 -19.39 2.12
N THR A 174 29.14 -20.14 1.36
CA THR A 174 29.19 -20.12 -0.11
C THR A 174 28.64 -18.80 -0.64
N LEU A 175 27.49 -18.36 -0.11
CA LEU A 175 26.86 -17.10 -0.51
C LEU A 175 27.67 -15.90 -0.05
N LYS A 176 28.25 -15.95 1.16
CA LYS A 176 29.18 -14.93 1.65
C LYS A 176 30.36 -14.77 0.68
N ALA A 177 30.99 -15.86 0.26
CA ALA A 177 32.09 -15.81 -0.72
C ALA A 177 31.62 -15.20 -2.05
N LEU A 178 30.45 -15.60 -2.55
CA LEU A 178 29.87 -15.09 -3.80
C LEU A 178 29.56 -13.59 -3.72
N ILE A 179 29.05 -13.11 -2.58
CA ILE A 179 28.78 -11.69 -2.33
C ILE A 179 30.09 -10.90 -2.23
N THR A 180 31.12 -11.47 -1.59
CA THR A 180 32.47 -10.86 -1.58
C THR A 180 33.02 -10.73 -3.00
N ASP A 181 32.92 -11.77 -3.82
CA ASP A 181 33.36 -11.73 -5.22
C ASP A 181 32.55 -10.68 -6.01
N TYR A 182 31.24 -10.59 -5.77
CA TYR A 182 30.37 -9.57 -6.36
C TYR A 182 30.82 -8.14 -6.01
N MET A 183 31.18 -7.87 -4.75
CA MET A 183 31.69 -6.56 -4.33
C MET A 183 33.00 -6.18 -5.04
N SER A 184 33.86 -7.16 -5.32
CA SER A 184 35.21 -6.94 -5.84
C SER A 184 35.34 -6.99 -7.38
N GLU A 185 34.33 -7.45 -8.13
CA GLU A 185 34.44 -7.73 -9.58
C GLU A 185 34.87 -6.52 -10.46
N PHE A 186 34.64 -5.27 -10.00
CA PHE A 186 34.90 -4.04 -10.76
C PHE A 186 35.81 -3.05 -10.04
N GLU A 187 36.96 -3.51 -9.53
CA GLU A 187 37.94 -2.64 -8.87
C GLU A 187 38.17 -1.33 -9.66
N ASN A 188 37.81 -0.20 -9.05
CA ASN A 188 37.96 1.19 -9.56
C ASN A 188 36.91 1.72 -10.56
N GLY A 189 35.63 1.72 -10.18
CA GLY A 189 34.59 2.45 -10.93
C GLY A 189 33.28 2.66 -10.17
N PRO A 190 32.29 3.33 -10.78
CA PRO A 190 30.98 3.56 -10.16
C PRO A 190 30.27 2.27 -9.74
N GLU A 191 30.46 1.17 -10.48
CA GLU A 191 29.90 -0.14 -10.12
C GLU A 191 30.42 -0.65 -8.78
N TYR A 192 31.72 -0.49 -8.51
CA TYR A 192 32.30 -0.89 -7.24
C TYR A 192 31.62 -0.18 -6.07
N ILE A 193 31.40 1.14 -6.20
CA ILE A 193 30.71 1.94 -5.19
C ILE A 193 29.27 1.46 -5.01
N ILE A 194 28.51 1.30 -6.11
CA ILE A 194 27.10 0.87 -6.08
C ILE A 194 26.95 -0.49 -5.41
N ARG A 195 27.79 -1.47 -5.77
CA ARG A 195 27.70 -2.84 -5.23
C ARG A 195 27.99 -2.91 -3.74
N ASN A 196 29.04 -2.21 -3.29
CA ASN A 196 29.36 -2.15 -1.86
C ASN A 196 28.28 -1.39 -1.08
N LEU A 197 27.73 -0.31 -1.62
CA LEU A 197 26.60 0.40 -1.00
C LEU A 197 25.34 -0.46 -0.95
N LEU A 198 25.04 -1.22 -2.00
CA LEU A 198 23.91 -2.16 -2.04
C LEU A 198 24.04 -3.23 -0.95
N VAL A 199 25.24 -3.82 -0.79
CA VAL A 199 25.53 -4.77 0.30
C VAL A 199 25.33 -4.13 1.66
N LEU A 200 25.84 -2.91 1.84
CA LEU A 200 25.67 -2.17 3.09
C LEU A 200 24.20 -1.89 3.40
N GLN A 201 23.38 -1.56 2.40
CA GLN A 201 21.93 -1.37 2.56
C GLN A 201 21.23 -2.69 2.90
N ALA A 202 21.55 -3.79 2.21
CA ALA A 202 20.99 -5.11 2.51
C ALA A 202 21.32 -5.56 3.94
N CYS A 203 22.54 -5.28 4.42
CA CYS A 203 22.91 -5.54 5.81
C CYS A 203 22.06 -4.74 6.83
N ARG A 204 21.61 -3.54 6.46
CA ARG A 204 20.73 -2.70 7.31
C ARG A 204 19.30 -3.23 7.37
N GLU A 205 18.83 -3.88 6.31
CA GLU A 205 17.54 -4.60 6.33
C GLU A 205 17.56 -5.77 7.33
N ILE A 206 18.72 -6.39 7.55
CA ILE A 206 18.90 -7.48 8.54
C ILE A 206 19.00 -6.93 9.97
N CYS A 207 19.83 -5.91 10.18
CA CYS A 207 20.16 -5.43 11.51
C CYS A 207 20.33 -3.91 11.54
N LEU A 208 19.74 -3.27 12.56
CA LEU A 208 19.90 -1.84 12.83
C LEU A 208 21.37 -1.45 13.11
N TYR A 209 22.15 -2.36 13.71
CA TYR A 209 23.56 -2.16 14.02
C TYR A 209 24.42 -3.04 13.10
N VAL A 210 24.85 -2.46 11.98
CA VAL A 210 25.58 -3.19 10.93
C VAL A 210 27.02 -3.53 11.29
N ASP A 211 27.60 -2.87 12.30
CA ASP A 211 28.99 -3.04 12.74
C ASP A 211 29.34 -4.45 13.24
N HIS A 212 28.35 -5.33 13.33
CA HIS A 212 28.49 -6.72 13.74
C HIS A 212 28.42 -7.71 12.57
N LEU A 213 28.10 -7.25 11.37
CA LEU A 213 27.98 -8.08 10.17
C LEU A 213 29.28 -8.02 9.38
N GLU A 214 29.91 -9.18 9.18
CA GLU A 214 31.21 -9.28 8.48
C GLU A 214 31.16 -8.69 7.07
N LEU A 215 30.04 -8.88 6.35
CA LEU A 215 29.85 -8.30 5.01
C LEU A 215 29.68 -6.78 5.04
N ALA A 216 29.06 -6.22 6.08
CA ALA A 216 28.96 -4.77 6.24
C ALA A 216 30.33 -4.14 6.54
N ILE A 217 31.13 -4.79 7.39
CA ILE A 217 32.51 -4.37 7.68
C ILE A 217 33.33 -4.38 6.38
N ALA A 218 33.30 -5.48 5.62
CA ALA A 218 34.02 -5.60 4.36
C ALA A 218 33.59 -4.53 3.32
N ALA A 219 32.29 -4.25 3.23
CA ALA A 219 31.78 -3.20 2.35
C ALA A 219 32.23 -1.80 2.78
N LEU A 220 32.24 -1.52 4.09
CA LEU A 220 32.71 -0.24 4.64
C LEU A 220 34.21 -0.04 4.41
N GLU A 221 35.04 -1.06 4.65
CA GLU A 221 36.48 -1.02 4.37
C GLU A 221 36.74 -0.75 2.88
N SER A 222 35.99 -1.45 2.01
CA SER A 222 36.04 -1.28 0.55
C SER A 222 35.70 0.16 0.12
N LEU A 223 34.69 0.76 0.75
CA LEU A 223 34.27 2.15 0.48
C LEU A 223 35.22 3.18 1.11
N GLU A 224 35.83 2.89 2.25
CA GLU A 224 36.81 3.78 2.90
C GLU A 224 38.01 4.02 1.99
N GLU A 225 38.52 2.96 1.36
CA GLU A 225 39.61 3.04 0.38
C GLU A 225 39.26 3.91 -0.84
N SER A 226 37.99 3.89 -1.27
CA SER A 226 37.54 4.57 -2.49
C SER A 226 37.08 6.00 -2.26
N LEU A 227 36.42 6.28 -1.13
CA LEU A 227 35.70 7.53 -0.87
C LEU A 227 36.30 8.39 0.26
N LEU A 228 37.44 7.98 0.82
CA LEU A 228 38.13 8.67 1.91
C LEU A 228 37.17 8.94 3.08
N LEU A 229 36.55 7.87 3.59
CA LEU A 229 35.57 7.94 4.65
C LEU A 229 36.20 8.32 6.00
N HIS A 230 35.38 8.87 6.89
CA HIS A 230 35.76 9.19 8.27
C HIS A 230 35.20 8.12 9.20
N SER A 231 36.07 7.35 9.86
CA SER A 231 35.69 6.18 10.67
C SER A 231 34.71 6.45 11.83
N ASN A 232 34.54 7.71 12.25
CA ASN A 232 33.67 8.09 13.37
C ASN A 232 32.52 9.04 12.96
N ASP A 233 32.33 9.29 11.67
CA ASP A 233 31.35 10.25 11.17
C ASP A 233 30.44 9.61 10.12
N GLU A 234 29.50 8.79 10.61
CA GLU A 234 28.52 8.09 9.79
C GLU A 234 27.71 9.07 8.93
N GLU A 235 27.28 10.20 9.51
CA GLU A 235 26.49 11.21 8.82
C GLU A 235 27.23 11.83 7.62
N THR A 236 28.48 12.26 7.81
CA THR A 236 29.30 12.79 6.71
C THR A 236 29.58 11.72 5.65
N ASN A 237 29.83 10.47 6.05
CA ASN A 237 30.04 9.38 5.09
C ASN A 237 28.81 9.13 4.24
N TYR A 238 27.62 9.21 4.84
CA TYR A 238 26.35 9.11 4.13
C TYR A 238 26.15 10.21 3.10
N LEU A 239 26.47 11.45 3.46
CA LEU A 239 26.40 12.57 2.52
C LEU A 239 27.31 12.35 1.32
N LYS A 240 28.52 11.79 1.53
CA LYS A 240 29.43 11.40 0.45
C LYS A 240 28.84 10.29 -0.41
N PHE A 241 28.23 9.26 0.19
CA PHE A 241 27.57 8.20 -0.57
C PHE A 241 26.47 8.75 -1.50
N LEU A 242 25.64 9.65 -0.99
CA LEU A 242 24.61 10.32 -1.79
C LEU A 242 25.21 11.22 -2.87
N GLU A 243 26.25 11.99 -2.56
CA GLU A 243 26.96 12.84 -3.54
C GLU A 243 27.48 12.03 -4.72
N GLU A 244 28.17 10.92 -4.42
CA GLU A 244 28.71 10.01 -5.44
C GLU A 244 27.60 9.41 -6.31
N LEU A 245 26.56 8.85 -5.70
CA LEU A 245 25.47 8.24 -6.46
C LEU A 245 24.70 9.26 -7.30
N VAL A 246 24.45 10.46 -6.78
CA VAL A 246 23.77 11.53 -7.54
C VAL A 246 24.61 11.99 -8.72
N GLY A 247 25.94 11.96 -8.62
CA GLY A 247 26.87 12.27 -9.71
C GLY A 247 26.82 11.28 -10.89
N ILE A 248 26.28 10.08 -10.69
CA ILE A 248 26.14 9.07 -11.74
C ILE A 248 24.91 9.39 -12.61
N THR A 249 25.08 9.35 -13.93
CA THR A 249 24.02 9.71 -14.90
C THR A 249 23.79 8.60 -15.93
N GLY A 250 22.61 8.60 -16.57
CA GLY A 250 22.28 7.66 -17.66
C GLY A 250 22.03 6.22 -17.23
N ARG A 251 21.71 5.98 -15.95
CA ARG A 251 21.45 4.65 -15.40
C ARG A 251 20.00 4.23 -15.62
N THR A 252 19.81 2.96 -15.97
CA THR A 252 18.49 2.37 -16.24
C THR A 252 18.28 1.05 -15.50
N ASP A 253 19.20 0.68 -14.62
CA ASP A 253 19.16 -0.56 -13.86
C ASP A 253 18.56 -0.34 -12.46
N ILE A 254 17.71 -1.27 -12.03
CA ILE A 254 17.06 -1.25 -10.71
C ILE A 254 18.07 -1.28 -9.56
N ILE A 255 19.27 -1.85 -9.76
CA ILE A 255 20.31 -1.96 -8.74
C ILE A 255 20.74 -0.56 -8.27
N TYR A 256 21.14 0.30 -9.22
CA TYR A 256 21.49 1.68 -8.93
C TYR A 256 20.34 2.44 -8.28
N TRP A 257 19.14 2.37 -8.88
CA TRP A 257 18.01 3.17 -8.44
C TRP A 257 17.48 2.75 -7.07
N SER A 258 17.40 1.44 -6.79
CA SER A 258 16.98 0.92 -5.47
C SER A 258 18.02 1.25 -4.39
N CYS A 259 19.32 1.20 -4.71
CA CYS A 259 20.38 1.63 -3.80
C CYS A 259 20.26 3.12 -3.45
N LEU A 260 20.12 3.99 -4.45
CA LEU A 260 19.93 5.42 -4.26
C LEU A 260 18.67 5.73 -3.45
N ALA A 261 17.54 5.07 -3.77
CA ALA A 261 16.28 5.25 -3.05
C ALA A 261 16.40 4.79 -1.59
N SER A 262 16.96 3.60 -1.33
CA SER A 262 17.19 3.06 0.02
C SER A 262 18.05 4.01 0.87
N LEU A 263 19.18 4.46 0.32
CA LEU A 263 20.07 5.41 1.01
C LEU A 263 19.37 6.72 1.35
N THR A 264 18.58 7.24 0.40
CA THR A 264 17.82 8.48 0.58
C THR A 264 16.73 8.34 1.65
N LEU A 265 16.13 7.16 1.78
CA LEU A 265 15.10 6.85 2.76
C LEU A 265 15.65 6.57 4.16
N TYR A 266 16.91 6.18 4.29
CA TYR A 266 17.50 5.79 5.57
C TYR A 266 17.76 6.97 6.52
N VAL A 267 18.21 8.13 6.02
CA VAL A 267 18.81 9.14 6.92
C VAL A 267 17.81 10.20 7.40
N ASP A 268 16.98 9.87 8.39
CA ASP A 268 16.02 10.83 8.99
C ASP A 268 16.68 12.12 9.51
N ALA A 269 17.93 12.07 9.97
CA ALA A 269 18.66 13.24 10.47
C ALA A 269 19.15 14.21 9.37
N LEU A 270 19.29 13.75 8.13
CA LEU A 270 19.81 14.53 6.99
C LEU A 270 18.71 15.07 6.08
N TYR A 271 17.51 15.16 6.63
CA TYR A 271 16.32 15.54 5.91
C TYR A 271 16.45 16.86 5.14
N GLU A 272 17.22 17.80 5.69
CA GLU A 272 17.41 19.13 5.12
C GLU A 272 18.68 19.26 4.26
N SER A 273 19.47 18.18 4.12
CA SER A 273 20.74 18.26 3.39
C SER A 273 20.51 18.50 1.89
N ARG A 274 21.39 19.29 1.25
CA ARG A 274 21.35 19.52 -0.19
C ARG A 274 21.43 18.21 -0.99
N ASN A 275 22.23 17.25 -0.54
CA ASN A 275 22.44 15.98 -1.23
C ASN A 275 21.18 15.11 -1.19
N THR A 276 20.49 15.06 -0.04
CA THR A 276 19.19 14.38 0.10
C THR A 276 18.16 14.96 -0.87
N HIS A 277 18.06 16.29 -0.95
CA HIS A 277 17.15 16.96 -1.89
C HIS A 277 17.47 16.65 -3.35
N MET A 278 18.76 16.65 -3.71
CA MET A 278 19.19 16.32 -5.07
C MET A 278 18.89 14.86 -5.41
N ALA A 279 19.10 13.93 -4.47
CA ALA A 279 18.77 12.52 -4.63
C ALA A 279 17.26 12.30 -4.81
N LEU A 280 16.42 12.87 -3.94
CA LEU A 280 14.96 12.79 -4.05
C LEU A 280 14.48 13.34 -5.41
N ARG A 281 14.98 14.52 -5.81
CA ARG A 281 14.62 15.12 -7.10
C ARG A 281 15.02 14.21 -8.25
N LYS A 282 16.26 13.69 -8.25
CA LYS A 282 16.79 12.81 -9.29
C LYS A 282 15.95 11.53 -9.41
N ILE A 283 15.60 10.89 -8.29
CA ILE A 283 14.72 9.71 -8.28
C ILE A 283 13.37 10.04 -8.91
N LEU A 284 12.75 11.16 -8.52
CA LEU A 284 11.42 11.53 -9.01
C LEU A 284 11.40 12.01 -10.46
N SER A 285 12.53 12.52 -10.99
CA SER A 285 12.61 12.99 -12.38
C SER A 285 13.10 11.93 -13.37
N GLU A 286 13.97 11.02 -12.93
CA GLU A 286 14.68 10.07 -13.82
C GLU A 286 14.47 8.60 -13.42
N GLY A 287 14.15 8.32 -12.15
CA GLY A 287 14.17 6.97 -11.58
C GLY A 287 12.82 6.24 -11.54
N LEU A 288 11.71 6.92 -11.82
CA LEU A 288 10.35 6.36 -11.65
C LEU A 288 10.12 5.09 -12.47
N GLU A 289 10.68 5.02 -13.68
CA GLU A 289 10.55 3.87 -14.59
C GLU A 289 11.44 2.68 -14.18
N TYR A 290 12.38 2.91 -13.25
CA TYR A 290 13.41 1.95 -12.84
C TYR A 290 13.31 1.60 -11.35
N LEU A 291 12.24 2.03 -10.67
CA LEU A 291 11.92 1.62 -9.30
C LEU A 291 10.56 0.92 -9.19
N PRO A 292 10.46 -0.12 -8.32
CA PRO A 292 9.17 -0.63 -7.88
C PRO A 292 8.34 0.48 -7.22
N PRO A 293 7.01 0.48 -7.38
CA PRO A 293 6.12 1.47 -6.77
C PRO A 293 6.34 1.70 -5.28
N LEU A 294 6.72 0.66 -4.52
CA LEU A 294 7.03 0.79 -3.09
C LEU A 294 8.06 1.88 -2.79
N TYR A 295 9.18 1.86 -3.52
CA TYR A 295 10.27 2.80 -3.33
C TYR A 295 9.83 4.22 -3.65
N VAL A 296 9.14 4.38 -4.77
CA VAL A 296 8.62 5.67 -5.21
C VAL A 296 7.63 6.22 -4.19
N GLN A 297 6.71 5.41 -3.68
CA GLN A 297 5.77 5.83 -2.63
C GLN A 297 6.54 6.34 -1.39
N ARG A 298 7.50 5.57 -0.87
CA ARG A 298 8.30 6.00 0.29
C ARG A 298 9.07 7.29 0.01
N VAL A 299 9.65 7.42 -1.17
CA VAL A 299 10.38 8.62 -1.61
C VAL A 299 9.46 9.83 -1.69
N ILE A 300 8.26 9.70 -2.27
CA ILE A 300 7.27 10.77 -2.31
C ILE A 300 6.80 11.14 -0.90
N ALA A 301 6.47 10.14 -0.07
CA ALA A 301 6.03 10.37 1.30
C ALA A 301 7.07 11.17 2.10
N ARG A 302 8.35 10.89 1.86
CA ARG A 302 9.45 11.66 2.43
C ARG A 302 9.58 13.04 1.80
N TYR A 303 9.48 13.15 0.47
CA TYR A 303 9.62 14.42 -0.24
C TYR A 303 8.54 15.45 0.12
N VAL A 304 7.30 15.03 0.35
CA VAL A 304 6.19 15.96 0.67
C VAL A 304 6.27 16.56 2.07
N LEU A 305 7.07 15.97 2.96
CA LEU A 305 7.29 16.53 4.28
C LEU A 305 8.25 17.75 4.22
N ILE A 306 8.88 18.04 3.06
CA ILE A 306 10.00 19.01 2.97
C ILE A 306 9.41 20.42 2.90
N PRO A 307 9.74 21.32 3.84
CA PRO A 307 9.26 22.70 3.81
C PRO A 307 9.56 23.40 2.47
N GLY A 308 8.56 24.07 1.89
CA GLY A 308 8.69 24.80 0.63
C GLY A 308 8.60 23.94 -0.64
N MET A 309 8.59 22.61 -0.53
CA MET A 309 8.30 21.70 -1.65
C MET A 309 6.78 21.52 -1.79
N HIS A 310 6.05 22.61 -2.07
CA HIS A 310 4.61 22.57 -2.33
C HIS A 310 4.34 21.82 -3.63
N SER A 311 3.98 20.55 -3.51
CA SER A 311 3.97 19.56 -4.57
C SER A 311 2.54 19.22 -4.99
N ASN A 312 1.89 20.10 -5.76
CA ASN A 312 0.52 19.81 -6.21
C ASN A 312 0.38 19.56 -7.71
N SER A 313 1.21 20.15 -8.57
CA SER A 313 1.01 19.99 -10.02
C SER A 313 1.50 18.65 -10.57
N TRP A 314 2.71 18.22 -10.21
CA TRP A 314 3.29 16.97 -10.75
C TRP A 314 2.74 15.72 -10.06
N ILE A 315 2.41 15.78 -8.77
CA ILE A 315 1.79 14.66 -8.03
C ILE A 315 0.47 14.24 -8.69
N GLN A 316 -0.33 15.20 -9.14
CA GLN A 316 -1.59 14.94 -9.84
C GLN A 316 -1.40 14.24 -11.19
N SER A 317 -0.23 14.35 -11.80
CA SER A 317 0.09 13.68 -13.08
C SER A 317 0.66 12.27 -12.90
N LEU A 318 1.03 11.88 -11.68
CA LEU A 318 1.56 10.54 -11.42
C LEU A 318 0.45 9.51 -11.39
N ASN A 319 0.79 8.29 -11.85
CA ASN A 319 -0.08 7.15 -11.66
C ASN A 319 -0.31 6.91 -10.15
N PRO A 320 -1.56 6.75 -9.69
CA PRO A 320 -1.88 6.52 -8.28
C PRO A 320 -1.13 5.37 -7.61
N VAL A 321 -0.65 4.39 -8.39
CA VAL A 321 0.19 3.29 -7.89
C VAL A 321 1.48 3.78 -7.22
N TYR A 322 2.03 4.91 -7.67
CA TYR A 322 3.23 5.51 -7.11
C TYR A 322 2.96 6.44 -5.92
N LEU A 323 1.70 6.80 -5.70
CA LEU A 323 1.34 7.73 -4.65
C LEU A 323 1.19 7.03 -3.29
N PRO A 324 1.78 7.58 -2.22
CA PRO A 324 1.43 7.25 -0.85
C PRO A 324 -0.08 7.29 -0.64
N VAL A 325 -0.61 6.42 0.22
CA VAL A 325 -2.06 6.33 0.48
C VAL A 325 -2.65 7.71 0.79
N ASN A 326 -2.02 8.50 1.68
CA ASN A 326 -2.48 9.83 2.09
C ASN A 326 -2.50 10.89 0.96
N LEU A 327 -1.81 10.66 -0.16
CA LEU A 327 -1.79 11.56 -1.31
C LEU A 327 -2.69 11.10 -2.46
N ARG A 328 -3.32 9.92 -2.34
CA ARG A 328 -4.30 9.43 -3.31
C ARG A 328 -5.62 10.17 -3.16
N SER A 329 -6.43 10.09 -4.21
CA SER A 329 -7.79 10.61 -4.18
C SER A 329 -8.59 9.98 -3.04
N LEU A 330 -9.59 10.70 -2.55
CA LEU A 330 -10.43 10.23 -1.44
C LEU A 330 -11.10 8.90 -1.77
N GLU A 331 -11.55 8.71 -3.02
CA GLU A 331 -12.21 7.49 -3.47
C GLU A 331 -11.25 6.29 -3.53
N GLU A 332 -10.01 6.50 -3.96
CA GLU A 332 -8.99 5.44 -3.95
C GLU A 332 -8.62 5.03 -2.53
N ARG A 333 -8.44 6.01 -1.63
CA ARG A 333 -8.22 5.72 -0.20
C ARG A 333 -9.38 4.97 0.42
N ARG A 334 -10.62 5.38 0.13
CA ARG A 334 -11.84 4.65 0.53
C ARG A 334 -11.80 3.21 0.03
N THR A 335 -11.48 2.99 -1.24
CA THR A 335 -11.39 1.65 -1.83
C THR A 335 -10.31 0.80 -1.17
N LEU A 336 -9.12 1.36 -0.93
CA LEU A 336 -8.02 0.69 -0.24
C LEU A 336 -8.39 0.36 1.21
N TRP A 337 -9.03 1.28 1.92
CA TRP A 337 -9.45 1.10 3.31
C TRP A 337 -10.52 0.02 3.47
N ILE A 338 -11.54 0.01 2.60
CA ILE A 338 -12.53 -1.09 2.54
C ILE A 338 -11.81 -2.40 2.23
N GLY A 339 -10.86 -2.37 1.29
CA GLY A 339 -10.00 -3.49 0.94
C GLY A 339 -9.11 -3.97 2.10
N GLY A 340 -8.70 -3.09 3.01
CA GLY A 340 -7.82 -3.31 4.16
C GLY A 340 -8.38 -4.19 5.27
N GLN A 341 -9.48 -4.91 4.98
CA GLN A 341 -10.14 -5.85 5.89
C GLN A 341 -10.79 -5.23 7.12
N VAL A 342 -11.11 -3.93 7.06
CA VAL A 342 -12.01 -3.33 8.06
C VAL A 342 -13.40 -3.93 7.92
N MET A 343 -13.87 -4.19 6.70
CA MET A 343 -15.17 -4.82 6.43
C MET A 343 -14.97 -6.31 6.13
N ARG A 344 -15.62 -7.20 6.90
CA ARG A 344 -15.40 -8.66 6.83
C ARG A 344 -16.64 -9.55 7.06
N MET A 345 -17.05 -10.36 6.11
CA MET A 345 -17.81 -11.61 6.33
C MET A 345 -17.15 -12.58 7.33
N PHE A 346 -17.88 -12.89 8.41
CA PHE A 346 -17.39 -13.80 9.44
C PHE A 346 -17.66 -15.28 9.12
N SER A 347 -16.70 -16.12 9.50
CA SER A 347 -16.69 -17.56 9.23
C SER A 347 -17.39 -18.43 10.30
N ALA A 348 -18.71 -18.31 10.47
CA ALA A 348 -19.63 -19.14 11.33
C ALA A 348 -19.40 -19.10 12.87
N PRO A 349 -20.30 -19.67 13.72
CA PRO A 349 -21.75 -19.84 13.64
C PRO A 349 -22.39 -18.85 14.65
N ARG A 350 -22.05 -17.56 14.60
CA ARG A 350 -22.88 -16.57 15.29
C ARG A 350 -24.19 -16.53 14.51
N GLY A 351 -25.03 -17.51 14.82
CA GLY A 351 -26.41 -17.59 14.38
C GLY A 351 -27.08 -16.28 14.72
N ILE A 352 -28.17 -16.03 14.01
CA ILE A 352 -29.17 -15.01 14.34
C ILE A 352 -29.11 -14.73 15.84
N ILE A 353 -28.49 -13.60 16.21
CA ILE A 353 -28.46 -13.14 17.59
C ILE A 353 -29.92 -12.75 17.89
N GLU A 354 -30.55 -13.39 18.85
CA GLU A 354 -32.02 -13.33 18.99
C GLU A 354 -32.50 -12.04 19.67
N ALA A 355 -31.63 -11.33 20.40
CA ALA A 355 -31.97 -10.14 21.18
C ALA A 355 -31.13 -8.90 20.81
N GLU A 356 -31.75 -7.72 20.87
CA GLU A 356 -31.11 -6.44 20.55
C GLU A 356 -30.02 -6.05 21.58
N GLU A 357 -30.19 -6.38 22.86
CA GLU A 357 -29.19 -6.09 23.89
C GLU A 357 -27.87 -6.85 23.70
N GLU A 358 -27.94 -8.05 23.12
CA GLU A 358 -26.75 -8.83 22.78
C GLU A 358 -25.93 -8.16 21.65
N TRP A 359 -26.58 -7.38 20.78
CA TRP A 359 -25.91 -6.61 19.73
C TRP A 359 -25.21 -5.36 20.25
N GLU A 360 -25.82 -4.65 21.20
CA GLU A 360 -25.14 -3.51 21.82
C GLU A 360 -23.85 -3.98 22.51
N LEU A 361 -23.91 -5.11 23.24
CA LEU A 361 -22.72 -5.74 23.82
C LEU A 361 -21.72 -6.20 22.75
N TYR A 362 -22.20 -6.82 21.67
CA TYR A 362 -21.35 -7.23 20.56
C TYR A 362 -20.60 -6.06 19.92
N VAL A 363 -21.30 -4.96 19.64
CA VAL A 363 -20.72 -3.76 19.02
C VAL A 363 -19.72 -3.09 19.95
N VAL A 364 -19.99 -3.08 21.26
CA VAL A 364 -19.14 -2.44 22.25
C VAL A 364 -17.93 -3.29 22.62
N ASP A 365 -18.11 -4.60 22.84
CA ASP A 365 -17.10 -5.48 23.43
C ASP A 365 -16.43 -6.44 22.43
N ASP A 366 -17.12 -6.87 21.37
CA ASP A 366 -16.60 -7.90 20.45
C ASP A 366 -16.04 -7.34 19.14
N LEU A 367 -16.47 -6.15 18.71
CA LEU A 367 -15.85 -5.44 17.57
C LEU A 367 -14.44 -4.91 17.86
N VAL A 368 -13.85 -5.23 19.02
CA VAL A 368 -12.47 -4.87 19.41
C VAL A 368 -11.42 -5.31 18.39
N GLN A 369 -11.69 -6.33 17.59
CA GLN A 369 -10.72 -6.92 16.66
C GLN A 369 -10.47 -6.08 15.39
N GLY A 370 -10.96 -4.84 15.31
CA GLY A 370 -10.74 -3.95 14.17
C GLY A 370 -11.43 -4.40 12.88
N CYS A 371 -12.39 -5.31 12.99
CA CYS A 371 -13.10 -5.91 11.86
C CYS A 371 -14.61 -5.77 12.06
N LEU A 372 -15.31 -5.29 11.05
CA LEU A 372 -16.73 -4.98 11.03
C LEU A 372 -17.48 -5.95 10.11
N PRO A 373 -18.45 -6.71 10.62
CA PRO A 373 -19.04 -7.76 9.83
C PRO A 373 -20.08 -7.30 8.82
N THR A 374 -19.95 -7.79 7.58
CA THR A 374 -20.87 -7.46 6.47
C THR A 374 -22.01 -8.46 6.32
N ASN A 375 -21.88 -9.66 6.89
CA ASN A 375 -22.81 -10.78 6.68
C ASN A 375 -23.57 -11.21 7.95
N LEU A 376 -23.47 -10.47 9.05
CA LEU A 376 -24.26 -10.78 10.23
C LEU A 376 -25.63 -10.09 10.14
N ALA A 377 -26.66 -10.83 10.50
CA ALA A 377 -28.03 -10.36 10.54
C ALA A 377 -28.76 -10.97 11.73
N PHE A 378 -29.81 -10.31 12.19
CA PHE A 378 -30.71 -10.84 13.22
C PHE A 378 -32.16 -10.75 12.83
N THR A 379 -32.97 -11.51 13.56
CA THR A 379 -34.41 -11.52 13.43
C THR A 379 -34.99 -10.63 14.52
N THR A 380 -35.72 -9.59 14.14
CA THR A 380 -36.44 -8.75 15.11
C THR A 380 -37.54 -9.56 15.81
N GLY A 381 -38.08 -9.06 16.92
CA GLY A 381 -39.26 -9.66 17.56
C GLY A 381 -40.50 -9.79 16.65
N GLN A 382 -40.50 -9.15 15.47
CA GLN A 382 -41.54 -9.26 14.45
C GLN A 382 -41.23 -10.30 13.35
N GLY A 383 -40.08 -10.97 13.41
CA GLY A 383 -39.66 -11.95 12.39
C GLY A 383 -38.92 -11.38 11.19
N ASN A 384 -38.62 -10.08 11.18
CA ASN A 384 -37.89 -9.43 10.08
C ASN A 384 -36.38 -9.62 10.22
N PHE A 385 -35.68 -9.90 9.13
CA PHE A 385 -34.22 -9.96 9.12
C PHE A 385 -33.61 -8.59 8.87
N ILE A 386 -32.70 -8.14 9.74
CA ILE A 386 -31.96 -6.88 9.60
C ILE A 386 -30.45 -7.17 9.62
N ASN A 387 -29.71 -6.64 8.65
CA ASN A 387 -28.25 -6.72 8.62
C ASN A 387 -27.64 -5.84 9.72
N LEU A 388 -26.51 -6.26 10.31
CA LEU A 388 -25.84 -5.49 11.35
C LEU A 388 -25.52 -4.06 10.91
N GLY A 389 -25.00 -3.87 9.70
CA GLY A 389 -24.65 -2.55 9.19
C GLY A 389 -25.87 -1.63 9.14
N ASP A 390 -26.98 -2.14 8.60
CA ASP A 390 -28.25 -1.42 8.54
C ASP A 390 -28.79 -1.10 9.94
N TRP A 391 -28.69 -2.05 10.88
CA TRP A 391 -29.11 -1.80 12.26
C TRP A 391 -28.26 -0.73 12.94
N ILE A 392 -26.93 -0.75 12.78
CA ILE A 392 -26.02 0.26 13.33
C ILE A 392 -26.34 1.64 12.75
N ILE A 393 -26.53 1.73 11.42
CA ILE A 393 -26.90 2.98 10.75
C ILE A 393 -28.25 3.50 11.28
N ASN A 394 -29.29 2.66 11.28
CA ASN A 394 -30.62 3.03 11.78
C ASN A 394 -30.58 3.44 13.26
N ARG A 395 -29.76 2.77 14.07
CA ARG A 395 -29.59 3.10 15.49
C ARG A 395 -28.94 4.47 15.64
N ALA A 396 -27.86 4.74 14.89
CA ALA A 396 -27.20 6.04 14.86
C ALA A 396 -28.14 7.15 14.37
N GLU A 397 -28.93 6.90 13.34
CA GLU A 397 -29.94 7.83 12.84
C GLU A 397 -30.99 8.17 13.90
N ASN A 398 -31.56 7.17 14.59
CA ASN A 398 -32.51 7.41 15.68
C ASN A 398 -31.89 8.22 16.82
N ILE A 399 -30.64 7.91 17.20
CA ILE A 399 -29.89 8.66 18.22
C ILE A 399 -29.77 10.14 17.83
N ILE A 400 -29.51 10.41 16.55
CA ILE A 400 -29.41 11.76 15.99
C ILE A 400 -30.77 12.47 16.01
N ILE A 401 -31.82 11.83 15.45
CA ILE A 401 -33.17 12.40 15.34
C ILE A 401 -33.77 12.72 16.71
N ASP A 402 -33.62 11.81 17.66
CA ASP A 402 -34.14 12.00 19.02
C ASP A 402 -33.43 13.14 19.76
N GLY A 403 -32.35 13.68 19.18
CA GLY A 403 -31.47 14.64 19.84
C GLY A 403 -30.85 14.05 21.11
N SER A 404 -30.85 12.72 21.26
CA SER A 404 -30.36 12.04 22.45
C SER A 404 -28.88 12.34 22.67
N TYR A 405 -28.12 12.53 21.59
CA TYR A 405 -26.71 12.96 21.63
C TYR A 405 -26.51 14.42 22.07
N MET A 406 -27.58 15.19 22.25
CA MET A 406 -27.53 16.55 22.79
C MET A 406 -27.86 16.61 24.30
N LEU A 407 -28.23 15.48 24.92
CA LEU A 407 -28.53 15.41 26.35
C LEU A 407 -27.26 15.18 27.18
N GLU A 408 -27.25 15.69 28.42
CA GLU A 408 -26.06 15.79 29.29
C GLU A 408 -25.47 14.44 29.77
N SER A 409 -26.08 13.30 29.48
CA SER A 409 -25.59 11.97 29.90
C SER A 409 -25.55 10.98 28.72
N PHE A 410 -24.42 10.95 28.02
CA PHE A 410 -24.22 10.05 26.89
C PHE A 410 -23.41 8.83 27.30
N SER A 411 -23.90 7.63 26.97
CA SER A 411 -23.17 6.41 27.28
C SER A 411 -22.02 6.19 26.31
N LYS A 412 -20.92 5.60 26.80
CA LYS A 412 -19.80 5.10 25.97
C LYS A 412 -20.31 4.27 24.78
N THR A 413 -21.31 3.41 25.02
CA THR A 413 -21.93 2.55 24.01
C THR A 413 -22.49 3.34 22.84
N THR A 414 -23.20 4.43 23.13
CA THR A 414 -23.84 5.25 22.11
C THR A 414 -22.82 5.93 21.21
N MET A 415 -21.72 6.45 21.76
CA MET A 415 -20.63 7.02 20.95
C MET A 415 -19.93 5.97 20.08
N ILE A 416 -19.73 4.76 20.61
CA ILE A 416 -19.15 3.65 19.82
C ILE A 416 -20.07 3.32 18.65
N ILE A 417 -21.39 3.23 18.87
CA ILE A 417 -22.36 2.98 17.79
C ILE A 417 -22.27 4.08 16.71
N ILE A 418 -22.23 5.36 17.10
CA ILE A 418 -22.06 6.48 16.17
C ILE A 418 -20.78 6.33 15.34
N VAL A 419 -19.64 6.12 15.99
CA VAL A 419 -18.35 6.00 15.30
C VAL A 419 -18.28 4.77 14.41
N VAL A 420 -18.82 3.63 14.85
CA VAL A 420 -18.86 2.41 14.04
C VAL A 420 -19.80 2.60 12.84
N SER A 421 -20.88 3.38 12.99
CA SER A 421 -21.78 3.70 11.87
C SER A 421 -21.04 4.40 10.74
N TRP A 422 -20.03 5.23 11.02
CA TRP A 422 -19.25 5.91 9.99
C TRP A 422 -18.61 4.93 9.00
N ALA A 423 -18.11 3.80 9.48
CA ALA A 423 -17.55 2.79 8.62
C ALA A 423 -18.58 2.18 7.65
N TYR A 424 -19.78 1.87 8.14
CA TYR A 424 -20.87 1.34 7.30
C TYR A 424 -21.43 2.40 6.36
N LEU A 425 -21.46 3.68 6.76
CA LEU A 425 -21.83 4.82 5.92
C LEU A 425 -20.82 5.01 4.78
N ILE A 426 -19.52 5.05 5.08
CA ILE A 426 -18.43 5.12 4.07
C ILE A 426 -18.53 3.93 3.11
N TRP A 427 -18.75 2.73 3.63
CA TRP A 427 -18.86 1.53 2.79
C TRP A 427 -20.07 1.59 1.85
N SER A 428 -21.25 1.92 2.38
CA SER A 428 -22.52 1.96 1.62
C SER A 428 -22.69 3.23 0.76
N GLY A 429 -21.87 4.26 0.97
CA GLY A 429 -22.02 5.57 0.33
C GLY A 429 -23.21 6.39 0.88
N GLN A 430 -23.76 6.00 2.03
CA GLN A 430 -24.84 6.73 2.71
C GLN A 430 -24.26 7.83 3.62
N LYS A 431 -25.11 8.79 3.99
CA LYS A 431 -24.77 9.90 4.87
C LYS A 431 -25.87 10.14 5.90
N LEU A 432 -25.51 10.61 7.10
CA LEU A 432 -26.43 11.06 8.16
C LEU A 432 -26.10 12.51 8.55
N ASP A 433 -27.03 13.24 9.15
CA ASP A 433 -26.75 14.61 9.65
C ASP A 433 -26.08 14.56 11.01
N PHE A 434 -24.75 14.59 11.03
CA PHE A 434 -23.97 14.59 12.26
C PHE A 434 -23.73 16.01 12.79
N GLY A 435 -24.24 17.07 12.14
CA GLY A 435 -23.73 18.44 12.21
C GLY A 435 -23.12 18.88 13.56
N ARG A 436 -23.89 18.79 14.64
CA ARG A 436 -23.44 19.22 15.98
C ARG A 436 -22.28 18.41 16.59
N LEU A 437 -22.10 17.17 16.17
CA LEU A 437 -20.96 16.34 16.55
C LEU A 437 -19.65 16.94 16.04
N PHE A 438 -19.66 17.58 14.87
CA PHE A 438 -18.50 18.23 14.27
C PHE A 438 -18.39 19.73 14.57
N ASP A 439 -19.31 20.32 15.33
CA ASP A 439 -19.23 21.72 15.75
C ASP A 439 -17.92 22.00 16.50
N ASN A 440 -17.15 22.97 16.01
CA ASN A 440 -15.82 23.35 16.52
C ASN A 440 -14.81 22.20 16.55
N VAL A 441 -14.94 21.22 15.63
CA VAL A 441 -13.98 20.12 15.49
C VAL A 441 -13.36 20.15 14.10
N SER A 442 -12.08 20.51 14.04
CA SER A 442 -11.32 20.59 12.79
C SER A 442 -10.39 19.40 12.58
N SER A 443 -9.87 18.84 13.68
CA SER A 443 -8.85 17.78 13.69
C SER A 443 -9.27 16.56 14.53
N TRP A 444 -8.55 15.45 14.39
CA TRP A 444 -8.74 14.28 15.26
C TRP A 444 -8.42 14.59 16.73
N ASP A 445 -7.53 15.54 17.00
CA ASP A 445 -7.20 15.98 18.36
C ASP A 445 -8.31 16.83 18.96
N ASP A 446 -8.92 17.73 18.18
CA ASP A 446 -10.12 18.46 18.61
C ASP A 446 -11.26 17.48 18.92
N PHE A 447 -11.41 16.44 18.10
CA PHE A 447 -12.44 15.42 18.31
C PHE A 447 -12.19 14.69 19.62
N LYS A 448 -10.94 14.29 19.87
CA LYS A 448 -10.51 13.65 21.13
C LYS A 448 -10.74 14.55 22.34
N GLU A 449 -10.42 15.83 22.23
CA GLU A 449 -10.64 16.81 23.30
C GLU A 449 -12.13 16.99 23.56
N LYS A 450 -12.94 17.16 22.51
CA LYS A 450 -14.41 17.24 22.62
C LYS A 450 -15.00 15.99 23.29
N MET A 451 -14.52 14.80 22.94
CA MET A 451 -14.92 13.55 23.59
C MET A 451 -14.47 13.48 25.05
N SER A 452 -13.30 14.05 25.39
CA SER A 452 -12.77 14.06 26.76
C SER A 452 -13.50 15.04 27.67
N ASN A 453 -14.03 16.13 27.10
CA ASN A 453 -14.76 17.18 27.82
C ASN A 453 -16.28 16.98 27.79
N TRP A 454 -16.77 15.86 27.26
CA TRP A 454 -18.19 15.56 27.18
C TRP A 454 -18.78 15.36 28.59
N PRO A 455 -19.99 15.85 28.91
CA PRO A 455 -20.56 15.68 30.25
C PRO A 455 -20.76 14.19 30.60
N GLU A 456 -20.36 13.83 31.84
CA GLU A 456 -20.10 12.45 32.35
C GLU A 456 -18.90 11.70 31.76
N GLY A 457 -18.20 12.29 30.79
CA GLY A 457 -16.93 11.82 30.27
C GLY A 457 -15.82 11.99 31.29
N SER A 458 -15.53 10.94 32.06
CA SER A 458 -14.16 10.81 32.57
C SER A 458 -13.22 10.62 31.35
N ILE A 459 -11.93 10.94 31.50
CA ILE A 459 -10.87 10.63 30.51
C ILE A 459 -10.97 9.17 29.99
N LEU A 460 -11.58 8.26 30.77
CA LEU A 460 -11.84 6.87 30.42
C LEU A 460 -12.92 6.66 29.34
N SER A 461 -13.67 7.69 28.95
CA SER A 461 -14.75 7.61 27.94
C SER A 461 -14.28 7.94 26.51
N ALA A 462 -13.33 8.86 26.34
CA ALA A 462 -12.74 9.20 25.05
C ALA A 462 -11.80 8.09 24.54
N PHE A 463 -11.06 7.45 25.45
CA PHE A 463 -10.08 6.43 25.08
C PHE A 463 -10.71 5.26 24.27
N PRO A 464 -11.81 4.63 24.71
CA PRO A 464 -12.44 3.55 23.94
C PRO A 464 -12.96 3.99 22.57
N VAL A 465 -13.47 5.22 22.43
CA VAL A 465 -13.96 5.74 21.14
C VAL A 465 -12.80 5.92 20.17
N MET A 466 -11.70 6.52 20.63
CA MET A 466 -10.48 6.71 19.83
C MET A 466 -9.80 5.37 19.52
N GLU A 467 -9.80 4.44 20.46
CA GLU A 467 -9.31 3.08 20.25
C GLU A 467 -10.13 2.37 19.16
N ARG A 468 -11.47 2.55 19.16
CA ARG A 468 -12.33 2.02 18.10
C ARG A 468 -11.99 2.61 16.74
N LEU A 469 -11.91 3.94 16.62
CA LEU A 469 -11.49 4.61 15.38
C LEU A 469 -10.14 4.12 14.85
N ARG A 470 -9.17 3.91 15.75
CA ARG A 470 -7.85 3.35 15.42
C ARG A 470 -7.93 1.90 14.98
N SER A 471 -8.75 1.08 15.64
CA SER A 471 -8.92 -0.34 15.33
C SER A 471 -9.52 -0.56 13.93
N ILE A 472 -10.42 0.32 13.50
CA ILE A 472 -10.99 0.33 12.15
C ILE A 472 -10.19 1.20 11.16
N GLN A 473 -8.99 1.63 11.54
CA GLN A 473 -8.02 2.35 10.71
C GLN A 473 -8.50 3.71 10.11
N LEU A 474 -9.58 4.29 10.62
CA LEU A 474 -10.11 5.56 10.07
C LEU A 474 -9.13 6.72 10.30
N GLN A 475 -8.55 6.82 11.50
CA GLN A 475 -7.62 7.89 11.88
C GLN A 475 -6.32 7.87 11.08
N GLN A 476 -5.88 6.68 10.67
CA GLN A 476 -4.64 6.47 9.94
C GLN A 476 -4.81 6.73 8.44
N THR A 477 -6.04 6.64 7.93
CA THR A 477 -6.31 6.72 6.49
C THR A 477 -6.89 8.07 6.07
N PHE A 478 -7.74 8.66 6.92
CA PHE A 478 -8.50 9.86 6.61
C PHE A 478 -8.26 10.93 7.66
N THR A 479 -8.25 12.18 7.22
CA THR A 479 -8.45 13.32 8.11
C THR A 479 -9.89 13.32 8.62
N LEU A 480 -10.15 14.00 9.73
CA LEU A 480 -11.52 14.12 10.24
C LEU A 480 -12.46 14.80 9.22
N GLN A 481 -11.97 15.81 8.50
CA GLN A 481 -12.77 16.51 7.49
C GLN A 481 -13.16 15.59 6.33
N GLU A 482 -12.28 14.69 5.92
CA GLU A 482 -12.59 13.69 4.88
C GLU A 482 -13.63 12.69 5.36
N VAL A 483 -13.52 12.21 6.61
CA VAL A 483 -14.57 11.36 7.21
C VAL A 483 -15.89 12.11 7.20
N ARG A 484 -15.91 13.36 7.67
CA ARG A 484 -17.10 14.21 7.66
C ARG A 484 -17.67 14.36 6.25
N ALA A 485 -16.84 14.64 5.26
CA ALA A 485 -17.26 14.74 3.86
C ALA A 485 -17.89 13.45 3.33
N MET A 486 -17.46 12.29 3.82
CA MET A 486 -18.02 10.99 3.43
C MET A 486 -19.29 10.61 4.20
N VAL A 487 -19.46 11.02 5.46
CA VAL A 487 -20.54 10.53 6.34
C VAL A 487 -21.60 11.56 6.71
N ASP A 488 -21.31 12.85 6.61
CA ASP A 488 -22.17 13.94 7.08
C ASP A 488 -22.98 14.57 5.93
N LEU A 489 -24.31 14.58 6.06
CA LEU A 489 -25.23 15.26 5.13
C LEU A 489 -25.11 16.78 5.24
N GLY A 490 -24.76 17.30 6.42
CA GLY A 490 -24.60 18.73 6.66
C GLY A 490 -23.33 19.32 6.06
N TYR A 491 -22.45 18.49 5.51
CA TYR A 491 -21.20 18.94 4.88
C TYR A 491 -21.44 19.29 3.40
N ASN A 492 -21.56 20.57 3.09
CA ASN A 492 -21.61 21.05 1.72
C ASN A 492 -20.20 21.00 1.09
N ASN A 493 -20.05 20.25 0.01
CA ASN A 493 -18.81 20.06 -0.77
C ASN A 493 -18.29 21.33 -1.49
N GLU A 494 -18.55 22.55 -0.99
CA GLU A 494 -17.95 23.77 -1.56
C GLU A 494 -16.41 23.79 -1.43
N PHE A 495 -15.82 22.81 -0.75
CA PHE A 495 -14.38 22.57 -0.68
C PHE A 495 -13.78 21.78 -1.87
N GLU A 496 -14.58 21.31 -2.84
CA GLU A 496 -14.11 20.53 -4.00
C GLU A 496 -13.27 21.32 -5.03
N ALA A 497 -12.85 22.55 -4.74
CA ALA A 497 -11.87 23.28 -5.57
C ALA A 497 -10.49 23.45 -4.93
N TYR A 498 -10.28 23.10 -3.65
CA TYR A 498 -9.00 23.39 -2.95
C TYR A 498 -8.42 22.29 -2.07
N SER A 499 -9.05 21.11 -1.93
CA SER A 499 -8.50 19.98 -1.16
C SER A 499 -7.49 19.13 -1.96
N GLY A 500 -6.54 19.81 -2.62
CA GLY A 500 -5.22 19.27 -2.93
C GLY A 500 -4.13 19.86 -2.01
N SER A 501 -4.48 20.71 -1.05
CA SER A 501 -3.52 21.46 -0.22
C SER A 501 -4.01 21.48 1.22
N GLY A 502 -3.40 20.69 2.09
CA GLY A 502 -3.69 20.79 3.52
C GLY A 502 -3.18 19.67 4.42
N CYS A 503 -2.00 19.11 4.18
CA CYS A 503 -1.25 18.48 5.27
C CYS A 503 -0.52 19.60 6.04
N SER A 504 -1.24 20.28 6.93
CA SER A 504 -0.63 21.19 7.91
C SER A 504 -0.28 20.38 9.15
N ASN A 505 0.97 19.92 9.25
CA ASN A 505 1.57 19.73 10.56
C ASN A 505 2.02 21.13 11.01
N GLU A 506 1.32 21.72 11.98
CA GLU A 506 1.78 22.93 12.66
C GLU A 506 3.02 22.56 13.50
N TYR A 507 4.20 22.77 12.93
CA TYR A 507 5.40 22.98 13.75
C TYR A 507 5.41 24.45 14.17
N GLU A 508 5.20 24.69 15.46
CA GLU A 508 5.43 25.99 16.09
C GLU A 508 6.88 26.41 15.83
N ALA A 509 7.07 27.41 14.97
CA ALA A 509 8.36 28.08 14.83
C ALA A 509 8.66 28.83 16.13
N TYR A 510 9.72 28.42 16.82
CA TYR A 510 10.29 29.21 17.91
C TYR A 510 10.73 30.59 17.38
N PRO A 511 10.43 31.69 18.08
CA PRO A 511 11.03 32.97 17.75
C PRO A 511 12.47 32.96 18.25
N ASP A 512 13.43 32.76 17.34
CA ASP A 512 14.83 33.07 17.61
C ASP A 512 14.96 34.58 17.79
N THR A 513 15.18 34.95 19.05
CA THR A 513 15.65 36.26 19.45
C THR A 513 17.07 36.48 18.94
N ASP A 514 17.24 37.63 18.28
CA ASP A 514 18.49 38.31 17.95
C ASP A 514 19.70 37.88 18.79
N ASP A 515 20.79 37.45 18.12
CA ASP A 515 22.08 38.02 18.45
C ASP A 515 23.09 38.00 17.29
N ASN A 516 23.87 39.07 17.28
CA ASN A 516 24.80 39.52 16.26
C ASN A 516 25.86 38.49 15.84
N SER A 517 26.11 38.36 14.54
CA SER A 517 27.50 38.40 14.04
C SER A 517 27.59 38.79 12.56
N GLU A 518 28.38 39.83 12.32
CA GLU A 518 28.83 40.33 11.03
C GLU A 518 29.49 39.23 10.20
N TYR A 519 29.04 39.02 8.96
CA TYR A 519 29.96 38.70 7.85
C TYR A 519 29.52 39.41 6.57
N GLN A 520 30.14 40.59 6.40
CA GLN A 520 30.72 41.12 5.17
C GLN A 520 30.13 40.71 3.81
N ALA A 521 29.54 41.72 3.18
CA ALA A 521 29.23 41.79 1.77
C ALA A 521 30.45 41.55 0.87
N CYS A 522 30.29 40.69 -0.13
CA CYS A 522 30.98 40.79 -1.41
C CYS A 522 29.93 41.06 -2.49
N SER A 523 29.89 42.29 -2.95
CA SER A 523 29.09 42.76 -4.08
C SER A 523 29.83 42.59 -5.40
N ASP A 524 29.03 42.23 -6.41
CA ASP A 524 29.13 42.48 -7.84
C ASP A 524 30.14 41.71 -8.72
N GLY A 525 29.57 40.98 -9.68
CA GLY A 525 30.29 40.32 -10.77
C GLY A 525 29.43 39.64 -11.84
N GLY A 526 28.37 40.30 -12.32
CA GLY A 526 27.94 40.29 -13.73
C GLY A 526 27.55 39.01 -14.49
N CYS A 527 26.30 39.04 -14.98
CA CYS A 527 25.83 38.65 -16.31
C CYS A 527 25.41 37.20 -16.62
N ASN A 528 24.09 37.03 -16.72
CA ASN A 528 23.29 36.43 -17.81
C ASN A 528 23.85 35.22 -18.57
N ASN A 529 23.07 34.13 -18.57
CA ASN A 529 22.59 33.54 -19.82
C ASN A 529 21.19 32.94 -19.63
N GLU A 530 20.33 33.34 -20.56
CA GLU A 530 18.98 32.84 -20.80
C GLU A 530 19.01 31.33 -21.08
N PHE A 531 18.04 30.60 -20.55
CA PHE A 531 17.65 29.30 -21.09
C PHE A 531 16.23 29.43 -21.63
N GLU A 532 16.13 29.67 -22.93
CA GLU A 532 15.00 29.24 -23.74
C GLU A 532 15.03 27.71 -23.77
N ALA A 533 13.96 27.09 -23.28
CA ALA A 533 13.66 25.70 -23.56
C ALA A 533 12.50 25.68 -24.56
N ASP A 534 12.86 25.52 -25.84
CA ASP A 534 11.95 25.11 -26.90
C ASP A 534 11.41 23.71 -26.56
N LEU A 535 10.16 23.64 -26.12
CA LEU A 535 9.36 22.41 -26.15
C LEU A 535 8.49 22.46 -27.40
N ASP A 536 9.06 21.98 -28.50
CA ASP A 536 8.36 21.73 -29.75
C ASP A 536 7.58 20.40 -29.63
N ALA A 537 6.41 20.45 -28.98
CA ALA A 537 5.42 19.38 -29.00
C ALA A 537 4.30 19.78 -29.97
N GLY A 538 4.43 19.31 -31.22
CA GLY A 538 3.44 19.52 -32.27
C GLY A 538 2.09 18.88 -31.94
N CYS A 539 1.14 19.69 -31.47
CA CYS A 539 -0.28 19.35 -31.45
C CYS A 539 -0.90 19.59 -32.83
N ASN A 540 -1.14 18.51 -33.60
CA ASN A 540 -2.05 18.56 -34.74
C ASN A 540 -3.50 18.58 -34.24
N ASN A 541 -4.05 19.78 -34.05
CA ASN A 541 -5.49 19.99 -33.91
C ASN A 541 -6.09 20.32 -35.29
N GLU A 542 -6.72 19.35 -35.94
CA GLU A 542 -7.63 19.63 -37.05
C GLU A 542 -8.97 20.15 -36.50
N TYR A 543 -9.14 21.46 -36.62
CA TYR A 543 -10.43 22.13 -36.52
C TYR A 543 -11.36 21.67 -37.65
N LYS A 544 -12.43 20.92 -37.33
CA LYS A 544 -13.59 20.78 -38.24
C LYS A 544 -14.60 21.90 -37.96
N ALA A 545 -14.65 22.83 -38.90
CA ALA A 545 -15.68 23.86 -38.99
C ALA A 545 -17.04 23.24 -39.33
N TYR A 546 -18.08 23.62 -38.58
CA TYR A 546 -19.47 23.42 -38.97
C TYR A 546 -19.77 24.29 -40.19
N SER A 547 -20.21 23.65 -41.28
CA SER A 547 -20.82 24.33 -42.43
C SER A 547 -22.24 23.83 -42.58
N ASP A 548 -23.17 24.77 -42.46
CA ASP A 548 -24.60 24.62 -42.69
C ASP A 548 -24.85 24.88 -44.19
N SER A 549 -25.40 23.90 -44.91
CA SER A 549 -26.16 24.14 -46.14
C SER A 549 -26.95 22.88 -46.52
N GLY A 550 -28.27 23.03 -46.62
CA GLY A 550 -29.21 21.96 -46.89
C GLY A 550 -29.41 21.64 -48.38
N SER A 551 -30.15 20.55 -48.60
CA SER A 551 -31.15 20.30 -49.67
C SER A 551 -31.56 18.82 -49.56
N ASP A 552 -32.85 18.56 -49.27
CA ASP A 552 -33.86 18.00 -50.22
C ASP A 552 -33.72 16.47 -50.36
N MET A 553 -34.73 15.59 -50.31
CA MET A 553 -36.20 15.59 -50.38
C MET A 553 -36.65 14.29 -49.67
N ASP A 554 -37.88 14.22 -49.18
CA ASP A 554 -38.72 13.08 -49.56
C ASP A 554 -40.22 13.39 -49.49
N THR A 555 -40.85 13.13 -50.62
CA THR A 555 -42.28 13.24 -50.91
C THR A 555 -43.01 11.93 -50.62
N SER A 556 -44.34 12.05 -50.41
CA SER A 556 -45.39 11.01 -50.44
C SER A 556 -45.39 10.01 -49.26
N SER A 557 -46.44 9.93 -48.44
CA SER A 557 -47.86 9.77 -48.78
C SER A 557 -48.76 10.27 -47.65
#